data_AF-A0A7Y2D1V1-F1
#
_entry.id   AF-A0A7Y2D1V1-F1
#
_cell.length_a   1.000
_cell.length_b   1.000
_cell.length_c   1.000
_cell.angle_alpha   90.00
_cell.angle_beta   90.00
_cell.angle_gamma   90.00
#
_symmetry.space_group_name_H-M   'P 1'
#
loop_
_entity.id
_entity.type
_entity.pdbx_description
1 polymer ?
#
loop_
_entity_poly.entity_id
_entity_poly.type
_entity_poly.pdbx_seq_one_letter_code
_entity_poly.pdbx_strand_id
1 'polypeptide(L)'
;MPAKKRPDADRLPISQRIDSRMENPRRRQMNPTEWEIIGELFMNCSCEVVCPCGISLGQHPPTYGYCQTWFAMQIDEGHFEGENLAGINVALLIDIPGRMAEGNWKVAAYIDEIASGKAYNGLLQILSGAAGGNTGVFNFLVSEILGAEREKVIIEKDGRRRKITVGRKIQGEIEMIPGKDPETPVSMENTQYWMGPTIYPAVGLRSKVRDYGRVWDFEGKSGDIIPVHWTGPGRK
;
A
#
# COMPACT_ATOMS: atom_id res chain seq x y z
N MET A 1 28.31 72.17 42.32
CA MET A 1 29.28 71.83 41.25
C MET A 1 29.00 70.41 40.76
N PRO A 2 29.20 70.12 39.47
CA PRO A 2 28.31 69.30 38.65
C PRO A 2 28.64 67.81 38.67
N ALA A 3 27.65 66.96 38.38
CA ALA A 3 27.87 65.72 37.65
C ALA A 3 26.80 65.63 36.55
N LYS A 4 27.19 66.01 35.34
CA LYS A 4 26.41 65.89 34.10
C LYS A 4 26.00 64.44 33.90
N LYS A 5 24.69 64.14 33.90
CA LYS A 5 24.17 62.88 33.37
C LYS A 5 24.25 62.95 31.84
N ARG A 6 24.96 62.00 31.21
CA ARG A 6 24.91 61.83 29.75
C ARG A 6 23.49 61.39 29.36
N PRO A 7 22.91 61.89 28.25
CA PRO A 7 21.68 61.33 27.73
C PRO A 7 21.95 59.89 27.30
N ASP A 8 21.06 58.96 27.70
CA ASP A 8 21.13 57.58 27.22
C ASP A 8 20.95 57.58 25.70
N ALA A 9 21.82 56.85 25.01
CA ALA A 9 21.86 56.78 23.55
C ALA A 9 20.54 56.22 23.00
N ASP A 10 20.16 56.66 21.79
CA ASP A 10 19.04 56.14 20.98
C ASP A 10 19.27 54.69 20.56
N ARG A 11 19.31 53.77 21.53
CA ARG A 11 19.30 52.34 21.29
C ARG A 11 17.85 51.91 21.12
N LEU A 12 17.50 51.57 19.89
CA LEU A 12 16.29 50.80 19.61
C LEU A 12 16.31 49.55 20.52
N PRO A 13 15.20 49.25 21.23
CA PRO A 13 15.12 48.07 22.07
C PRO A 13 15.47 46.84 21.23
N ILE A 14 16.38 46.03 21.77
CA ILE A 14 16.91 44.83 21.14
C ILE A 14 15.73 44.03 20.57
N SER A 15 15.76 43.89 19.24
CA SER A 15 15.06 42.91 18.42
C SER A 15 14.14 42.00 19.23
N GLN A 16 12.83 42.20 19.10
CA GLN A 16 11.91 41.08 19.30
C GLN A 16 12.51 39.91 18.52
N ARG A 17 12.65 38.74 19.15
CA ARG A 17 13.01 37.51 18.42
C ARG A 17 12.11 37.49 17.20
N ILE A 18 12.70 37.55 16.01
CA ILE A 18 11.96 37.26 14.79
C ILE A 18 11.46 35.85 15.04
N ASP A 19 10.16 35.71 15.33
CA ASP A 19 9.54 34.43 15.46
C ASP A 19 9.63 33.79 14.08
N SER A 20 10.56 32.85 13.92
CA SER A 20 10.73 32.06 12.70
C SER A 20 9.49 31.20 12.38
N ARG A 21 8.39 31.36 13.12
CA ARG A 21 7.04 30.88 12.81
C ARG A 21 6.19 31.91 12.06
N MET A 22 6.76 32.72 11.18
CA MET A 22 5.93 33.26 10.10
C MET A 22 5.41 32.07 9.29
N GLU A 23 4.11 31.83 9.40
CA GLU A 23 3.42 30.81 8.65
C GLU A 23 3.60 31.14 7.18
N ASN A 24 4.47 30.39 6.51
CA ASN A 24 4.79 30.63 5.10
C ASN A 24 3.53 30.29 4.29
N PRO A 25 2.86 31.27 3.65
CA PRO A 25 1.63 31.00 2.90
C PRO A 25 1.87 30.12 1.66
N ARG A 26 3.14 29.83 1.33
CA ARG A 26 3.56 28.87 0.29
C ARG A 26 4.02 27.52 0.84
N ARG A 27 4.09 27.34 2.17
CA ARG A 27 4.30 26.01 2.75
C ARG A 27 2.99 25.26 2.56
N ARG A 28 3.00 24.32 1.62
CA ARG A 28 1.86 23.42 1.36
C ARG A 28 1.45 22.79 2.70
N GLN A 29 0.38 23.29 3.31
CA GLN A 29 -0.28 22.61 4.41
C GLN A 29 -0.79 21.31 3.79
N MET A 30 -0.28 20.17 4.26
CA MET A 30 -0.88 18.88 3.93
C MET A 30 -2.24 18.87 4.60
N ASN A 31 -3.28 19.24 3.85
CA ASN A 31 -4.63 18.97 4.28
C ASN A 31 -4.74 17.45 4.45
N PRO A 32 -5.24 16.96 5.58
CA PRO A 32 -5.40 15.53 5.79
C PRO A 32 -6.24 14.96 4.65
N THR A 33 -5.67 14.03 3.89
CA THR A 33 -6.34 13.41 2.75
C THR A 33 -7.39 12.45 3.29
N GLU A 34 -8.67 12.81 3.18
CA GLU A 34 -9.77 11.92 3.51
C GLU A 34 -9.96 10.90 2.39
N TRP A 35 -9.85 9.63 2.73
CA TRP A 35 -10.04 8.53 1.78
C TRP A 35 -10.50 7.25 2.46
N GLU A 36 -11.18 6.41 1.68
CA GLU A 36 -11.65 5.09 2.09
C GLU A 36 -11.58 4.14 0.90
N ILE A 37 -11.22 2.88 1.16
CA ILE A 37 -11.28 1.77 0.22
C ILE A 37 -11.91 0.58 0.94
N ILE A 38 -12.99 0.07 0.37
CA ILE A 38 -13.61 -1.19 0.72
C ILE A 38 -13.53 -2.09 -0.50
N GLY A 39 -13.07 -3.32 -0.32
CA GLY A 39 -12.94 -4.25 -1.43
C GLY A 39 -12.34 -5.59 -1.07
N GLU A 40 -11.81 -6.27 -2.07
CA GLU A 40 -11.09 -7.54 -1.92
C GLU A 40 -9.68 -7.41 -2.49
N LEU A 41 -8.72 -7.80 -1.67
CA LEU A 41 -7.31 -7.91 -2.01
C LEU A 41 -6.97 -9.37 -2.20
N PHE A 42 -6.16 -9.68 -3.20
CA PHE A 42 -5.54 -10.99 -3.30
C PHE A 42 -4.14 -10.93 -3.88
N MET A 43 -3.34 -11.93 -3.56
CA MET A 43 -1.92 -11.94 -3.91
C MET A 43 -1.38 -13.34 -4.07
N ASN A 44 -0.22 -13.43 -4.72
CA ASN A 44 0.56 -14.67 -4.84
C ASN A 44 2.04 -14.32 -4.73
N CYS A 45 2.74 -14.97 -3.80
CA CYS A 45 4.13 -14.70 -3.47
C CYS A 45 5.00 -15.95 -3.60
N SER A 46 6.32 -15.74 -3.56
CA SER A 46 7.35 -16.78 -3.70
C SER A 46 7.40 -17.84 -2.59
N CYS A 47 6.69 -17.65 -1.47
CA CYS A 47 6.71 -18.58 -0.34
C CYS A 47 6.04 -19.92 -0.66
N GLU A 48 6.38 -20.95 0.13
CA GLU A 48 5.59 -22.19 0.17
C GLU A 48 4.20 -21.94 0.76
N VAL A 49 3.30 -22.90 0.53
CA VAL A 49 1.88 -22.78 0.92
C VAL A 49 1.75 -22.50 2.42
N VAL A 50 0.96 -21.45 2.69
CA VAL A 50 0.94 -20.63 3.91
C VAL A 50 2.24 -19.85 4.12
N CYS A 51 2.19 -18.57 3.72
CA CYS A 51 3.28 -17.62 3.94
C CYS A 51 3.33 -17.20 5.41
N PRO A 52 4.50 -17.21 6.08
CA PRO A 52 4.60 -16.81 7.48
C PRO A 52 4.45 -15.29 7.68
N CYS A 53 4.60 -14.49 6.63
CA CYS A 53 4.81 -13.05 6.76
C CYS A 53 3.57 -12.28 7.25
N GLY A 54 2.35 -12.68 6.86
CA GLY A 54 1.12 -12.02 7.31
C GLY A 54 0.91 -12.17 8.82
N ILE A 55 0.93 -13.41 9.31
CA ILE A 55 0.71 -13.74 10.73
C ILE A 55 1.84 -13.28 11.63
N SER A 56 3.09 -13.29 11.14
CA SER A 56 4.24 -12.78 11.89
C SER A 56 4.38 -11.26 11.83
N LEU A 57 3.49 -10.53 11.15
CA LEU A 57 3.61 -9.07 10.96
C LEU A 57 4.96 -8.69 10.33
N GLY A 58 5.43 -9.51 9.38
CA GLY A 58 6.71 -9.33 8.72
C GLY A 58 7.93 -9.65 9.58
N GLN A 59 7.74 -10.15 10.81
CA GLN A 59 8.82 -10.47 11.74
C GLN A 59 9.44 -11.84 11.49
N HIS A 60 8.86 -12.74 10.69
CA HIS A 60 9.51 -13.98 10.26
C HIS A 60 10.00 -13.89 8.82
N PRO A 61 11.11 -14.58 8.47
CA PRO A 61 11.62 -14.54 7.11
C PRO A 61 10.64 -15.23 6.15
N PRO A 62 10.55 -14.75 4.89
CA PRO A 62 9.92 -15.52 3.82
C PRO A 62 10.56 -16.90 3.69
N THR A 63 9.85 -17.88 3.12
CA THR A 63 10.33 -19.27 3.04
C THR A 63 11.73 -19.39 2.44
N TYR A 64 12.01 -18.60 1.40
CA TYR A 64 13.29 -18.61 0.67
C TYR A 64 14.20 -17.44 1.04
N GLY A 65 13.89 -16.71 2.11
CA GLY A 65 14.65 -15.55 2.57
C GLY A 65 14.34 -14.23 1.86
N TYR A 66 13.52 -14.24 0.79
CA TYR A 66 13.05 -13.05 0.06
C TYR A 66 11.56 -13.18 -0.27
N CYS A 67 10.88 -12.05 -0.45
CA CYS A 67 9.49 -12.00 -0.87
C CYS A 67 9.38 -11.32 -2.23
N GLN A 68 9.04 -12.11 -3.24
CA GLN A 68 8.63 -11.62 -4.56
C GLN A 68 7.15 -11.92 -4.70
N THR A 69 6.36 -10.91 -5.02
CA THR A 69 4.91 -11.06 -5.07
C THR A 69 4.32 -10.12 -6.08
N TRP A 70 3.18 -10.52 -6.65
CA TRP A 70 2.22 -9.54 -7.14
C TRP A 70 1.05 -9.47 -6.16
N PHE A 71 0.34 -8.38 -6.24
CA PHE A 71 -0.80 -8.01 -5.41
C PHE A 71 -1.87 -7.46 -6.33
N ALA A 72 -3.13 -7.74 -6.05
CA ALA A 72 -4.31 -7.27 -6.76
C ALA A 72 -5.33 -6.75 -5.75
N MET A 73 -6.03 -5.68 -6.11
CA MET A 73 -7.16 -5.16 -5.35
C MET A 73 -8.28 -4.77 -6.30
N GLN A 74 -9.46 -5.31 -6.04
CA GLN A 74 -10.71 -4.83 -6.61
C GLN A 74 -11.34 -3.87 -5.60
N ILE A 75 -11.56 -2.63 -5.99
CA ILE A 75 -12.22 -1.63 -5.16
C ILE A 75 -13.72 -1.71 -5.42
N ASP A 76 -14.47 -2.17 -4.44
CA ASP A 76 -15.93 -2.28 -4.53
C ASP A 76 -16.57 -0.91 -4.21
N GLU A 77 -16.11 -0.27 -3.14
CA GLU A 77 -16.55 1.06 -2.71
C GLU A 77 -15.36 1.88 -2.22
N GLY A 78 -15.44 3.21 -2.31
CA GLY A 78 -14.40 4.08 -1.77
C GLY A 78 -14.27 5.41 -2.48
N HIS A 79 -13.47 6.29 -1.88
CA HIS A 79 -13.21 7.61 -2.42
C HIS A 79 -11.82 8.14 -2.05
N PHE A 80 -11.36 9.13 -2.81
CA PHE A 80 -10.19 9.95 -2.48
C PHE A 80 -10.56 11.43 -2.62
N GLU A 81 -10.69 12.15 -1.50
CA GLU A 81 -11.08 13.57 -1.50
C GLU A 81 -12.35 13.83 -2.34
N GLY A 82 -13.36 12.97 -2.18
CA GLY A 82 -14.62 13.00 -2.94
C GLY A 82 -14.56 12.47 -4.37
N GLU A 83 -13.39 12.08 -4.88
CA GLU A 83 -13.30 11.33 -6.14
C GLU A 83 -13.71 9.87 -5.92
N ASN A 84 -14.64 9.35 -6.71
CA ASN A 84 -15.06 7.95 -6.63
C ASN A 84 -13.93 7.01 -7.07
N LEU A 85 -13.66 5.97 -6.27
CA LEU A 85 -12.69 4.91 -6.60
C LEU A 85 -13.34 3.57 -6.95
N ALA A 86 -14.67 3.45 -6.78
CA ALA A 86 -15.38 2.21 -7.01
C ALA A 86 -15.21 1.68 -8.45
N GLY A 87 -15.01 0.37 -8.56
CA GLY A 87 -14.80 -0.35 -9.83
C GLY A 87 -13.38 -0.25 -10.38
N ILE A 88 -12.49 0.54 -9.79
CA ILE A 88 -11.09 0.63 -10.24
C ILE A 88 -10.32 -0.56 -9.69
N ASN A 89 -9.69 -1.33 -10.59
CA ASN A 89 -8.76 -2.38 -10.21
C ASN A 89 -7.34 -1.82 -10.05
N VAL A 90 -6.60 -2.37 -9.10
CA VAL A 90 -5.21 -2.01 -8.83
C VAL A 90 -4.38 -3.29 -8.78
N ALA A 91 -3.16 -3.22 -9.30
CA ALA A 91 -2.17 -4.25 -9.10
C ALA A 91 -0.84 -3.65 -8.65
N LEU A 92 -0.09 -4.39 -7.82
CA LEU A 92 1.29 -4.07 -7.50
C LEU A 92 2.19 -5.25 -7.87
N LEU A 93 3.42 -4.93 -8.25
CA LEU A 93 4.56 -5.83 -8.22
C LEU A 93 5.43 -5.40 -7.04
N ILE A 94 5.85 -6.35 -6.19
CA ILE A 94 6.62 -6.06 -4.99
C ILE A 94 7.79 -7.04 -4.89
N ASP A 95 8.99 -6.52 -4.64
CA ASP A 95 10.23 -7.25 -4.50
C ASP A 95 10.94 -6.82 -3.20
N ILE A 96 11.10 -7.77 -2.28
CA ILE A 96 11.62 -7.54 -0.93
C ILE A 96 12.79 -8.51 -0.70
N PRO A 97 14.01 -8.02 -0.46
CA PRO A 97 15.21 -8.86 -0.36
C PRO A 97 15.33 -9.64 0.96
N GLY A 98 14.39 -9.48 1.89
CA GLY A 98 14.48 -9.97 3.27
C GLY A 98 13.14 -10.01 3.99
N ARG A 99 13.15 -9.74 5.29
CA ARG A 99 11.92 -9.68 6.09
C ARG A 99 11.08 -8.48 5.68
N MET A 100 9.77 -8.66 5.60
CA MET A 100 8.86 -7.58 5.22
C MET A 100 8.99 -6.34 6.13
N ALA A 101 9.20 -6.55 7.43
CA ALA A 101 9.34 -5.45 8.40
C ALA A 101 10.68 -4.70 8.33
N GLU A 102 11.69 -5.24 7.64
CA GLU A 102 13.01 -4.60 7.48
C GLU A 102 13.02 -3.56 6.33
N GLY A 103 11.95 -3.50 5.54
CA GLY A 103 11.83 -2.56 4.42
C GLY A 103 12.68 -2.95 3.21
N ASN A 104 13.20 -1.95 2.50
CA ASN A 104 13.85 -2.09 1.20
C ASN A 104 12.95 -2.66 0.10
N TRP A 105 11.66 -2.35 0.14
CA TRP A 105 10.72 -2.83 -0.85
C TRP A 105 10.92 -2.06 -2.15
N LYS A 106 10.95 -2.80 -3.26
CA LYS A 106 10.86 -2.24 -4.61
C LYS A 106 9.47 -2.51 -5.15
N VAL A 107 8.77 -1.45 -5.56
CA VAL A 107 7.35 -1.54 -5.93
C VAL A 107 7.11 -0.96 -7.31
N ALA A 108 6.32 -1.65 -8.13
CA ALA A 108 5.67 -1.06 -9.30
C ALA A 108 4.15 -1.09 -9.11
N ALA A 109 3.47 -0.03 -9.54
CA ALA A 109 2.02 0.10 -9.44
C ALA A 109 1.35 0.16 -10.82
N TYR A 110 0.27 -0.60 -10.98
CA TYR A 110 -0.58 -0.59 -12.16
C TYR A 110 -2.00 -0.25 -11.72
N ILE A 111 -2.51 0.87 -12.21
CA ILE A 111 -3.88 1.31 -11.94
C ILE A 111 -4.69 1.10 -13.21
N ASP A 112 -5.93 0.62 -13.09
CA ASP A 112 -6.81 0.41 -14.24
C ASP A 112 -6.91 1.68 -15.11
N GLU A 113 -6.90 1.49 -16.43
CA GLU A 113 -7.00 2.55 -17.43
C GLU A 113 -8.29 3.37 -17.33
N ILE A 114 -9.34 2.81 -16.71
CA ILE A 114 -10.60 3.53 -16.44
C ILE A 114 -10.43 4.65 -15.38
N ALA A 115 -9.35 4.64 -14.61
CA ALA A 115 -9.13 5.61 -13.54
C ALA A 115 -8.93 7.02 -14.07
N SER A 116 -9.74 7.95 -13.56
CA SER A 116 -9.62 9.38 -13.86
C SER A 116 -8.22 9.93 -13.47
N GLY A 117 -7.92 11.16 -13.91
CA GLY A 117 -6.73 11.88 -13.47
C GLY A 117 -6.61 11.97 -11.95
N LYS A 118 -7.72 12.29 -11.28
CA LYS A 118 -7.76 12.47 -9.84
C LYS A 118 -7.71 11.12 -9.10
N ALA A 119 -8.45 10.12 -9.57
CA ALA A 119 -8.45 8.78 -8.97
C ALA A 119 -7.07 8.14 -9.05
N TYR A 120 -6.41 8.22 -10.21
CA TYR A 120 -5.05 7.70 -10.40
C TYR A 120 -4.05 8.32 -9.40
N ASN A 121 -4.01 9.66 -9.32
CA ASN A 121 -3.09 10.33 -8.40
C ASN A 121 -3.44 10.07 -6.93
N GLY A 122 -4.73 9.92 -6.62
CA GLY A 122 -5.18 9.57 -5.27
C GLY A 122 -4.75 8.16 -4.86
N LEU A 123 -4.94 7.18 -5.73
CA LEU A 123 -4.49 5.81 -5.52
C LEU A 123 -2.97 5.73 -5.37
N LEU A 124 -2.18 6.49 -6.15
CA LEU A 124 -0.73 6.56 -5.93
C LEU A 124 -0.37 7.13 -4.56
N GLN A 125 -1.11 8.12 -4.06
CA GLN A 125 -0.88 8.65 -2.71
C GLN A 125 -1.26 7.65 -1.62
N ILE A 126 -2.35 6.90 -1.78
CA ILE A 126 -2.73 5.83 -0.87
C ILE A 126 -1.68 4.71 -0.88
N LEU A 127 -1.32 4.20 -2.06
CA LEU A 127 -0.46 3.03 -2.21
C LEU A 127 1.02 3.31 -1.91
N SER A 128 1.46 4.56 -2.02
CA SER A 128 2.79 4.98 -1.54
C SER A 128 2.84 5.19 -0.03
N GLY A 129 1.68 5.26 0.64
CA GLY A 129 1.54 5.62 2.05
C GLY A 129 1.51 7.13 2.31
N ALA A 130 1.71 7.98 1.29
CA ALA A 130 1.69 9.44 1.43
C ALA A 130 0.35 9.98 1.99
N ALA A 131 -0.75 9.28 1.73
CA ALA A 131 -2.08 9.60 2.26
C ALA A 131 -2.29 9.18 3.74
N GLY A 132 -1.31 8.53 4.37
CA GLY A 132 -1.38 8.08 5.76
C GLY A 132 -2.35 6.92 5.98
N GLY A 133 -2.98 6.84 7.15
CA GLY A 133 -3.97 5.80 7.46
C GLY A 133 -3.37 4.39 7.48
N ASN A 134 -4.16 3.38 7.08
CA ASN A 134 -3.73 1.97 7.04
C ASN A 134 -2.45 1.76 6.20
N THR A 135 -2.28 2.51 5.12
CA THR A 135 -1.14 2.37 4.20
C THR A 135 0.07 3.23 4.58
N GLY A 136 -0.02 4.00 5.66
CA GLY A 136 1.07 4.86 6.13
C GLY A 136 2.37 4.10 6.44
N VAL A 137 2.30 2.78 6.67
CA VAL A 137 3.46 1.89 6.84
C VAL A 137 4.35 1.86 5.59
N PHE A 138 3.79 2.01 4.38
CA PHE A 138 4.56 1.98 3.14
C PHE A 138 5.60 3.10 3.04
N ASN A 139 5.34 4.26 3.66
CA ASN A 139 6.30 5.37 3.71
C ASN A 139 7.65 4.97 4.33
N PHE A 140 7.65 3.95 5.20
CA PHE A 140 8.85 3.48 5.89
C PHE A 140 9.48 2.25 5.23
N LEU A 141 8.68 1.46 4.50
CA LEU A 141 9.10 0.17 3.95
C LEU A 141 9.57 0.25 2.50
N VAL A 142 8.98 1.14 1.70
CA VAL A 142 9.30 1.30 0.28
C VAL A 142 10.53 2.18 0.12
N SER A 143 11.60 1.60 -0.43
CA SER A 143 12.83 2.35 -0.73
C SER A 143 12.93 2.75 -2.20
N GLU A 144 12.24 2.04 -3.10
CA GLU A 144 12.34 2.27 -4.54
C GLU A 144 10.97 2.06 -5.21
N ILE A 145 10.51 3.08 -5.95
CA ILE A 145 9.37 2.95 -6.86
C ILE A 145 9.96 2.70 -8.26
N LEU A 146 9.77 1.48 -8.77
CA LEU A 146 10.23 1.05 -10.09
C LEU A 146 9.48 1.78 -11.21
N GLY A 147 8.18 2.00 -10.99
CA GLY A 147 7.31 2.71 -11.90
C GLY A 147 5.85 2.71 -11.42
N ALA A 148 5.07 3.61 -11.99
CA ALA A 148 3.64 3.71 -11.77
C ALA A 148 2.98 4.11 -13.09
N GLU A 149 1.99 3.34 -13.53
CA GLU A 149 1.31 3.59 -14.80
C GLU A 149 -0.15 3.18 -14.77
N ARG A 150 -0.89 3.68 -15.78
CA ARG A 150 -2.19 3.11 -16.14
C ARG A 150 -1.99 1.92 -17.05
N GLU A 151 -2.72 0.85 -16.82
CA GLU A 151 -2.69 -0.37 -17.64
C GLU A 151 -4.06 -1.05 -17.59
N LYS A 152 -4.33 -1.92 -18.56
CA LYS A 152 -5.55 -2.74 -18.51
C LYS A 152 -5.43 -3.79 -17.40
N VAL A 153 -6.07 -3.53 -16.26
CA VAL A 153 -6.11 -4.41 -15.08
C VAL A 153 -7.48 -5.07 -14.99
N ILE A 154 -7.53 -6.38 -15.27
CA ILE A 154 -8.78 -7.15 -15.23
C ILE A 154 -8.72 -8.10 -14.06
N ILE A 155 -9.74 -8.06 -13.19
CA ILE A 155 -9.95 -9.01 -12.10
C ILE A 155 -11.21 -9.82 -12.40
N GLU A 156 -11.12 -11.14 -12.27
CA GLU A 156 -12.23 -12.08 -12.42
C GLU A 156 -12.35 -12.92 -11.14
N LYS A 157 -13.58 -13.09 -10.64
CA LYS A 157 -13.90 -13.85 -9.43
C LYS A 157 -14.86 -14.98 -9.79
N ASP A 158 -14.50 -16.20 -9.40
CA ASP A 158 -15.34 -17.39 -9.60
C ASP A 158 -15.24 -18.31 -8.37
N GLY A 159 -16.24 -18.22 -7.49
CA GLY A 159 -16.26 -18.98 -6.22
C GLY A 159 -15.00 -18.75 -5.38
N ARG A 160 -14.16 -19.79 -5.26
CA ARG A 160 -12.87 -19.75 -4.53
C ARG A 160 -11.70 -19.22 -5.37
N ARG A 161 -11.89 -18.98 -6.67
CA ARG A 161 -10.84 -18.56 -7.61
C ARG A 161 -10.83 -17.05 -7.82
N ARG A 162 -9.63 -16.47 -7.80
CA ARG A 162 -9.35 -15.08 -8.18
C ARG A 162 -8.34 -15.11 -9.32
N LYS A 163 -8.62 -14.38 -10.37
CA LYS A 163 -7.74 -14.23 -11.52
C LYS A 163 -7.47 -12.75 -11.78
N ILE A 164 -6.22 -12.43 -12.13
CA ILE A 164 -5.79 -11.11 -12.54
C ILE A 164 -5.05 -11.17 -13.87
N THR A 165 -5.34 -10.22 -14.75
CA THR A 165 -4.56 -9.93 -15.95
C THR A 165 -4.16 -8.46 -15.95
N VAL A 166 -2.87 -8.18 -15.99
CA VAL A 166 -2.31 -6.84 -16.17
C VAL A 166 -1.60 -6.81 -17.51
N GLY A 167 -2.27 -6.34 -18.56
CA GLY A 167 -1.75 -6.32 -19.93
C GLY A 167 -1.03 -7.63 -20.30
N ARG A 168 0.25 -7.55 -20.64
CA ARG A 168 1.15 -8.71 -20.87
C ARG A 168 2.15 -8.95 -19.72
N LYS A 169 2.02 -8.22 -18.62
CA LYS A 169 2.99 -8.10 -17.54
C LYS A 169 2.73 -9.08 -16.40
N ILE A 170 1.47 -9.21 -15.99
CA ILE A 170 1.06 -10.13 -14.91
C ILE A 170 -0.10 -10.99 -15.40
N GLN A 171 0.01 -12.30 -15.24
CA GLN A 171 -1.10 -13.24 -15.36
C GLN A 171 -1.12 -14.12 -14.12
N GLY A 172 -2.07 -13.87 -13.23
CA GLY A 172 -2.22 -14.56 -11.96
C GLY A 172 -3.57 -15.23 -11.84
N GLU A 173 -3.60 -16.42 -11.27
CA GLU A 173 -4.79 -17.16 -10.88
C GLU A 173 -4.45 -17.92 -9.60
N ILE A 174 -5.27 -17.73 -8.57
CA ILE A 174 -5.15 -18.39 -7.28
C ILE A 174 -6.48 -19.01 -6.88
N GLU A 175 -6.44 -20.04 -6.05
CA GLU A 175 -7.63 -20.67 -5.49
C GLU A 175 -7.47 -20.87 -3.99
N MET A 176 -8.48 -20.48 -3.21
CA MET A 176 -8.48 -20.69 -1.76
C MET A 176 -8.31 -22.17 -1.41
N ILE A 177 -7.59 -22.46 -0.33
CA ILE A 177 -7.46 -23.82 0.21
C ILE A 177 -8.82 -24.30 0.71
N PRO A 178 -9.30 -25.48 0.29
CA PRO A 178 -10.58 -26.01 0.75
C PRO A 178 -10.53 -26.34 2.25
N GLY A 179 -11.60 -26.01 2.97
CA GLY A 179 -11.77 -26.44 4.35
C GLY A 179 -12.29 -27.87 4.44
N LYS A 180 -12.52 -28.31 5.68
CA LYS A 180 -13.16 -29.61 5.95
C LYS A 180 -14.59 -29.68 5.41
N ASP A 181 -15.30 -28.56 5.52
CA ASP A 181 -16.57 -28.35 4.83
C ASP A 181 -16.27 -27.80 3.42
N PRO A 182 -16.70 -28.46 2.33
CA PRO A 182 -16.42 -28.02 0.96
C PRO A 182 -16.88 -26.59 0.64
N GLU A 183 -17.91 -26.09 1.32
CA GLU A 183 -18.47 -24.74 1.12
C GLU A 183 -17.71 -23.67 1.92
N THR A 184 -16.89 -24.07 2.90
CA THR A 184 -16.18 -23.17 3.80
C THR A 184 -14.67 -23.32 3.60
N PRO A 185 -13.97 -22.35 3.00
CA PRO A 185 -12.51 -22.41 2.83
C PRO A 185 -11.79 -22.30 4.18
N VAL A 186 -10.52 -22.69 4.21
CA VAL A 186 -9.65 -22.40 5.37
C VAL A 186 -9.53 -20.88 5.55
N SER A 187 -9.62 -20.42 6.79
CA SER A 187 -9.43 -19.01 7.16
C SER A 187 -8.51 -18.87 8.37
N MET A 188 -7.87 -17.70 8.49
CA MET A 188 -7.21 -17.20 9.69
C MET A 188 -7.89 -15.90 10.07
N GLU A 189 -8.46 -15.84 11.27
CA GLU A 189 -9.27 -14.72 11.74
C GLU A 189 -8.61 -13.99 12.91
N ASN A 190 -9.08 -12.76 13.16
CA ASN A 190 -8.58 -11.90 14.25
C ASN A 190 -7.07 -11.62 14.16
N THR A 191 -6.56 -11.47 12.94
CA THR A 191 -5.15 -11.14 12.73
C THR A 191 -4.89 -9.65 12.99
N GLN A 192 -3.66 -9.30 13.37
CA GLN A 192 -3.19 -7.91 13.41
C GLN A 192 -2.64 -7.45 12.05
N TYR A 193 -2.89 -8.20 10.98
CA TYR A 193 -2.30 -7.91 9.68
C TYR A 193 -2.90 -6.64 9.10
N TRP A 194 -2.05 -5.72 8.64
CA TRP A 194 -2.48 -4.40 8.17
C TRP A 194 -3.41 -4.47 6.94
N MET A 195 -3.35 -5.56 6.18
CA MET A 195 -4.21 -5.76 5.02
C MET A 195 -5.66 -6.04 5.44
N GLY A 196 -5.89 -6.77 6.53
CA GLY A 196 -7.24 -7.09 7.01
C GLY A 196 -7.24 -8.14 8.13
N PRO A 197 -8.33 -8.22 8.91
CA PRO A 197 -8.42 -9.10 10.08
C PRO A 197 -8.62 -10.57 9.71
N THR A 198 -9.07 -10.87 8.49
CA THR A 198 -9.34 -12.23 8.01
C THR A 198 -8.53 -12.52 6.75
N ILE A 199 -7.80 -13.62 6.76
CA ILE A 199 -6.99 -14.10 5.66
C ILE A 199 -7.54 -15.45 5.20
N TYR A 200 -7.79 -15.61 3.92
CA TYR A 200 -8.12 -16.89 3.29
C TYR A 200 -6.90 -17.37 2.51
N PRO A 201 -6.12 -18.33 3.04
CA PRO A 201 -4.98 -18.88 2.34
C PRO A 201 -5.40 -19.51 1.02
N ALA A 202 -4.57 -19.32 0.00
CA ALA A 202 -4.77 -19.77 -1.37
C ALA A 202 -3.48 -20.35 -1.95
N VAL A 203 -3.60 -20.96 -3.13
CA VAL A 203 -2.47 -21.51 -3.89
C VAL A 203 -2.53 -20.97 -5.32
N GLY A 204 -1.37 -20.62 -5.89
CA GLY A 204 -1.24 -20.24 -7.29
C GLY A 204 -1.56 -21.40 -8.24
N LEU A 205 -2.56 -21.23 -9.10
CA LEU A 205 -2.87 -22.16 -10.20
C LEU A 205 -2.08 -21.84 -11.47
N ARG A 206 -1.84 -20.54 -11.71
CA ARG A 206 -1.00 -20.01 -12.78
C ARG A 206 -0.55 -18.63 -12.37
N SER A 207 0.73 -18.32 -12.46
CA SER A 207 1.19 -17.05 -11.91
C SER A 207 2.49 -16.58 -12.53
N LYS A 208 2.39 -15.82 -13.62
CA LYS A 208 3.54 -15.35 -14.39
C LYS A 208 3.66 -13.84 -14.31
N VAL A 209 4.86 -13.39 -13.98
CA VAL A 209 5.22 -11.97 -13.95
C VAL A 209 6.37 -11.73 -14.90
N ARG A 210 6.26 -10.70 -15.74
CA ARG A 210 7.33 -10.20 -16.61
C ARG A 210 7.22 -8.68 -16.73
N ASP A 211 7.96 -7.97 -15.89
CA ASP A 211 8.13 -6.53 -16.02
C ASP A 211 9.33 -6.02 -15.21
N TYR A 212 9.83 -4.83 -15.49
CA TYR A 212 10.95 -4.19 -14.76
C TYR A 212 12.15 -5.13 -14.52
N GLY A 213 12.50 -5.96 -15.51
CA GLY A 213 13.62 -6.92 -15.42
C GLY A 213 13.34 -8.16 -14.55
N ARG A 214 12.12 -8.32 -14.04
CA ARG A 214 11.70 -9.46 -13.23
C ARG A 214 10.96 -10.46 -14.09
N VAL A 215 11.29 -11.74 -13.92
CA VAL A 215 10.63 -12.86 -14.58
C VAL A 215 10.39 -13.92 -13.52
N TRP A 216 9.15 -14.03 -13.07
CA TRP A 216 8.78 -14.90 -11.96
C TRP A 216 7.65 -15.85 -12.35
N ASP A 217 7.66 -17.02 -11.72
CA ASP A 217 6.58 -17.99 -11.76
C ASP A 217 6.24 -18.43 -10.32
N PHE A 218 4.99 -18.24 -9.91
CA PHE A 218 4.49 -18.58 -8.58
C PHE A 218 3.41 -19.67 -8.61
N GLU A 219 3.33 -20.45 -9.69
CA GLU A 219 2.49 -21.65 -9.73
C GLU A 219 2.83 -22.60 -8.57
N GLY A 220 1.79 -23.10 -7.88
CA GLY A 220 1.92 -23.92 -6.68
C GLY A 220 2.39 -23.18 -5.42
N LYS A 221 2.63 -21.86 -5.49
CA LYS A 221 3.11 -21.06 -4.36
C LYS A 221 1.98 -20.40 -3.58
N SER A 222 2.35 -19.84 -2.44
CA SER A 222 1.45 -19.21 -1.48
C SER A 222 0.67 -18.05 -2.08
N GLY A 223 -0.65 -18.05 -1.92
CA GLY A 223 -1.51 -16.90 -2.16
C GLY A 223 -2.38 -16.61 -0.95
N ASP A 224 -2.95 -15.42 -0.91
CA ASP A 224 -3.88 -15.01 0.13
C ASP A 224 -5.00 -14.19 -0.51
N ILE A 225 -6.21 -14.32 0.02
CA ILE A 225 -7.38 -13.48 -0.30
C ILE A 225 -7.85 -12.83 1.00
N ILE A 226 -8.03 -11.52 0.98
CA ILE A 226 -8.25 -10.70 2.17
C ILE A 226 -9.32 -9.65 1.84
N PRO A 227 -10.49 -9.67 2.51
CA PRO A 227 -11.41 -8.53 2.50
C PRO A 227 -10.73 -7.32 3.16
N VAL A 228 -10.78 -6.16 2.51
CA VAL A 228 -10.11 -4.95 2.98
C VAL A 228 -11.11 -3.85 3.31
N HIS A 229 -10.85 -3.15 4.41
CA HIS A 229 -11.45 -1.87 4.74
C HIS A 229 -10.34 -0.94 5.22
N TRP A 230 -9.85 -0.10 4.32
CA TRP A 230 -8.75 0.82 4.57
C TRP A 230 -9.26 2.25 4.59
N THR A 231 -8.79 3.04 5.54
CA THR A 231 -9.22 4.43 5.69
C THR A 231 -8.04 5.34 6.04
N GLY A 232 -8.18 6.62 5.73
CA GLY A 232 -7.26 7.65 6.17
C GLY A 232 -7.90 9.04 6.17
N PRO A 233 -7.31 10.00 6.90
CA PRO A 233 -6.13 9.83 7.75
C PRO A 233 -6.54 9.24 9.10
N GLY A 234 -5.81 8.24 9.59
CA GLY A 234 -6.10 7.58 10.87
C GLY A 234 -6.31 8.60 12.00
N ARG A 235 -7.25 8.29 12.93
CA ARG A 235 -7.50 9.14 14.11
C ARG A 235 -6.16 9.47 14.79
N LYS A 236 -5.92 10.76 15.01
CA LYS A 236 -4.82 11.26 15.86
C LYS A 236 -4.86 10.60 17.23
#